data_AF-A0A6C0F686-F1
#
_entry.id   AF-A0A6C0F686-F1
#
_cell.length_a   1.000
_cell.length_b   1.000
_cell.length_c   1.000
_cell.angle_alpha   90.00
_cell.angle_beta   90.00
_cell.angle_gamma   90.00
#
_symmetry.space_group_name_H-M   'P 1'
#
loop_
_entity.id
_entity.type
_entity.pdbx_description
1 polymer ?
#
loop_
_entity_poly.entity_id
_entity_poly.type
_entity_poly.pdbx_seq_one_letter_code
_entity_poly.pdbx_strand_id
1 'polypeptide(L)'
;MIRLLLSYGNDEYLPVLLGYGHNLKEENICEGELTELEKYDLTTKYKIQSVYKSKELNIFLTYSKKELIDCHIMLDDVKIPIIDYRRYCSLQIGKFCYDDIHVFRLNNSIIV
;
A
#
# COMPACT_ATOMS: atom_id res chain seq x y z
N MET A 1 5.84 -12.51 2.77
CA MET A 1 4.46 -12.03 2.82
C MET A 1 4.48 -10.59 3.29
N ILE A 2 3.87 -9.69 2.53
CA ILE A 2 3.86 -8.24 2.74
C ILE A 2 2.42 -7.82 3.01
N ARG A 3 2.17 -7.02 4.06
CA ARG A 3 0.81 -6.54 4.35
C ARG A 3 0.55 -5.21 3.66
N LEU A 4 -0.59 -5.14 2.99
CA LEU A 4 -1.00 -4.02 2.16
C LEU A 4 -2.35 -3.52 2.67
N LEU A 5 -2.53 -2.20 2.73
CA LEU A 5 -3.80 -1.56 3.04
C LEU A 5 -4.12 -0.53 1.96
N LEU A 6 -5.26 -0.71 1.31
CA LEU A 6 -5.78 0.25 0.34
C LEU A 6 -6.76 1.21 1.03
N SER A 7 -6.37 2.48 1.14
CA SER A 7 -7.20 3.53 1.74
C SER A 7 -7.81 4.42 0.67
N TYR A 8 -9.13 4.61 0.71
CA TYR A 8 -9.89 5.32 -0.32
C TYR A 8 -11.19 5.93 0.25
N GLY A 9 -11.22 6.21 1.56
CA GLY A 9 -12.24 7.04 2.17
C GLY A 9 -11.81 8.51 2.18
N ASN A 10 -12.75 9.44 2.02
CA ASN A 10 -12.46 10.88 2.13
C ASN A 10 -11.95 11.27 3.52
N ASP A 11 -12.36 10.52 4.53
CA ASP A 11 -12.04 10.62 5.95
C ASP A 11 -10.91 9.67 6.38
N GLU A 12 -10.40 8.85 5.46
CA GLU A 12 -9.25 8.01 5.71
C GLU A 12 -7.97 8.80 5.43
N TYR A 13 -7.29 9.20 6.50
CA TYR A 13 -6.00 9.89 6.44
C TYR A 13 -4.89 8.97 6.93
N LEU A 14 -3.71 9.10 6.31
CA LEU A 14 -2.54 8.35 6.72
C LEU A 14 -1.96 8.97 7.99
N PRO A 15 -1.95 8.25 9.13
CA PRO A 15 -1.55 8.82 10.41
C PRO A 15 -0.10 9.31 10.38
N VAL A 16 0.12 10.54 10.82
CA VAL A 16 1.48 11.11 11.01
C VAL A 16 1.93 10.92 12.46
N LEU A 17 1.00 11.08 13.41
CA LEU A 17 1.25 10.99 14.85
C LEU A 17 0.58 9.74 15.40
N LEU A 18 1.39 8.88 16.02
CA LEU A 18 0.90 7.70 16.74
C LEU A 18 0.04 8.17 17.93
N GLY A 19 -1.21 7.69 17.99
CA GLY A 19 -2.18 8.06 19.02
C GLY A 19 -3.29 9.01 18.58
N TYR A 20 -3.22 9.57 17.36
CA TYR A 20 -4.37 10.25 16.77
C TYR A 20 -5.24 9.25 16.00
N GLY A 21 -6.56 9.31 16.20
CA GLY A 21 -7.50 8.41 15.53
C GLY A 21 -7.46 8.58 14.01
N HIS A 22 -7.59 7.46 13.28
CA HIS A 22 -7.74 7.42 11.84
C HIS A 22 -8.87 6.47 11.46
N ASN A 23 -9.48 6.65 10.30
CA ASN A 23 -10.61 5.82 9.88
C ASN A 23 -10.25 4.66 8.95
N LEU A 24 -8.97 4.28 8.90
CA LEU A 24 -8.50 3.10 8.17
C LEU A 24 -9.25 1.84 8.62
N LYS A 25 -9.57 0.95 7.67
CA LYS A 25 -10.42 -0.22 7.89
C LYS A 25 -9.67 -1.54 7.67
N GLU A 26 -9.89 -2.51 8.55
CA GLU A 26 -9.28 -3.84 8.45
C GLU A 26 -9.72 -4.60 7.19
N GLU A 27 -10.96 -4.41 6.73
CA GLU A 27 -11.50 -5.04 5.52
C GLU A 27 -10.76 -4.63 4.23
N ASN A 28 -9.95 -3.57 4.31
CA ASN A 28 -9.13 -3.10 3.20
C ASN A 28 -7.71 -3.67 3.21
N ILE A 29 -7.38 -4.53 4.17
CA ILE A 29 -6.09 -5.19 4.27
C ILE A 29 -6.09 -6.40 3.33
N CYS A 30 -4.99 -6.56 2.58
CA CYS A 30 -4.69 -7.79 1.85
C CYS A 30 -3.23 -8.18 2.02
N GLU A 31 -2.93 -9.45 1.78
CA GLU A 31 -1.58 -9.99 1.82
C GLU A 31 -1.02 -10.05 0.39
N GLY A 32 0.21 -9.55 0.24
CA GLY A 32 0.95 -9.56 -1.01
C GLY A 32 2.18 -10.44 -0.95
N GLU A 33 2.56 -10.94 -2.11
CA GLU A 33 3.78 -11.72 -2.33
C GLU A 33 4.72 -10.94 -3.25
N LEU A 34 6.00 -10.92 -2.89
CA LEU A 34 7.04 -10.36 -3.74
C LEU A 34 7.29 -11.34 -4.88
N THR A 35 7.02 -10.94 -6.12
CA THR A 35 7.16 -11.82 -7.30
C THR A 35 8.31 -11.45 -8.20
N GLU A 36 8.67 -10.16 -8.25
CA GLU A 36 9.84 -9.70 -9.01
C GLU A 36 10.69 -8.76 -8.16
N LEU A 37 12.01 -8.92 -8.27
CA LEU A 37 13.01 -8.09 -7.62
C LEU A 37 14.13 -7.79 -8.62
N GLU A 38 14.27 -6.53 -8.99
CA GLU A 38 15.35 -6.09 -9.88
C GLU A 38 16.26 -5.12 -9.12
N LYS A 39 17.56 -5.41 -9.11
CA LYS A 39 18.57 -4.55 -8.50
C LYS A 39 19.43 -3.93 -9.58
N TYR A 40 19.52 -2.61 -9.55
CA TYR A 40 20.43 -1.80 -10.34
C TYR A 40 21.36 -1.04 -9.38
N ASP A 41 22.40 -0.41 -9.92
CA ASP A 41 23.45 0.23 -9.13
C ASP A 41 22.93 1.23 -8.08
N LEU A 42 21.87 1.96 -8.41
CA LEU A 42 21.29 2.99 -7.53
C LEU A 42 19.84 2.70 -7.11
N THR A 43 19.17 1.78 -7.80
CA THR A 43 17.73 1.57 -7.63
C THR A 43 17.38 0.11 -7.43
N THR A 44 16.39 -0.17 -6.59
CA THR A 44 15.77 -1.49 -6.47
C THR A 44 14.29 -1.39 -6.81
N LYS A 45 13.83 -2.26 -7.72
CA LYS A 45 12.42 -2.36 -8.09
C LYS A 45 11.82 -3.63 -7.51
N TYR A 46 10.59 -3.52 -7.04
CA TYR A 46 9.82 -4.60 -6.45
C TYR A 46 8.47 -4.67 -7.17
N LYS A 47 8.05 -5.88 -7.52
CA LYS A 47 6.66 -6.18 -7.88
C LYS A 47 6.04 -7.04 -6.81
N ILE A 48 4.92 -6.59 -6.28
CA ILE A 48 4.13 -7.30 -5.28
C ILE A 48 2.80 -7.67 -5.91
N GLN A 49 2.44 -8.95 -5.87
CA GLN A 49 1.15 -9.45 -6.33
C GLN A 49 0.26 -9.80 -5.15
N SER A 50 -1.02 -9.48 -5.26
CA SER A 50 -2.03 -9.74 -4.24
C SER A 50 -3.40 -9.89 -4.90
N VAL A 51 -4.39 -10.32 -4.13
CA VAL A 51 -5.79 -10.31 -4.52
C VAL A 51 -6.54 -9.40 -3.56
N TYR A 52 -7.21 -8.40 -4.11
CA TYR A 52 -8.01 -7.45 -3.33
C TYR A 52 -9.47 -7.51 -3.80
N LYS A 53 -10.37 -7.97 -2.93
CA LYS A 53 -11.81 -8.11 -3.25
C LYS A 53 -12.07 -8.85 -4.57
N SER A 54 -11.39 -9.97 -4.77
CA SER A 54 -11.43 -10.81 -5.98
C SER A 54 -10.88 -10.17 -7.26
N LYS A 55 -10.21 -9.01 -7.15
CA LYS A 55 -9.51 -8.34 -8.25
C LYS A 55 -8.00 -8.58 -8.12
N GLU A 56 -7.32 -8.71 -9.26
CA GLU A 56 -5.86 -8.85 -9.28
C GLU A 56 -5.23 -7.50 -8.93
N LEU A 57 -4.35 -7.51 -7.93
CA LEU A 57 -3.63 -6.33 -7.46
C LEU A 57 -2.13 -6.51 -7.73
N ASN A 58 -1.57 -5.67 -8.59
CA ASN A 58 -0.13 -5.57 -8.80
C ASN A 58 0.37 -4.22 -8.26
N ILE A 59 1.40 -4.26 -7.42
CA ILE A 59 2.03 -3.06 -6.85
C ILE A 59 3.48 -3.02 -7.28
N PHE A 60 3.88 -1.86 -7.80
CA PHE A 60 5.24 -1.61 -8.24
C PHE A 60 5.85 -0.55 -7.33
N LEU A 61 6.99 -0.88 -6.74
CA LEU A 61 7.75 0.02 -5.86
C LEU A 61 9.16 0.16 -6.41
N THR A 62 9.63 1.40 -6.53
CA THR A 62 11.02 1.70 -6.88
C THR A 62 11.66 2.49 -5.76
N TYR A 63 12.74 1.95 -5.21
CA TYR A 63 13.53 2.59 -4.16
C TYR A 63 14.90 3.02 -4.69
N SER A 64 15.40 4.16 -4.23
CA SER A 64 16.78 4.63 -4.41
C SER A 64 17.38 4.93 -3.05
N LYS A 65 18.53 4.35 -2.71
CA LYS A 65 19.22 4.56 -1.42
C LYS A 65 18.30 4.48 -0.17
N LYS A 66 17.28 3.61 -0.22
CA LYS A 66 16.22 3.39 0.79
C LYS A 66 15.04 4.38 0.79
N GLU A 67 15.03 5.37 -0.09
CA GLU A 67 13.89 6.26 -0.31
C GLU A 67 13.01 5.71 -1.43
N LEU A 68 11.70 5.69 -1.23
CA LEU A 68 10.76 5.37 -2.31
C LEU A 68 10.74 6.56 -3.29
N ILE A 69 11.06 6.30 -4.55
CA ILE A 69 11.11 7.33 -5.60
C ILE A 69 10.00 7.19 -6.64
N ASP A 70 9.42 5.99 -6.78
CA ASP A 70 8.25 5.77 -7.63
C ASP A 70 7.39 4.63 -7.07
N CYS A 71 6.08 4.79 -7.19
CA CYS A 71 5.11 3.79 -6.79
C CYS A 71 3.85 3.90 -7.63
N HIS A 72 3.34 2.76 -8.10
CA HIS A 72 2.04 2.69 -8.74
C HIS A 72 1.36 1.36 -8.48
N ILE A 73 0.03 1.38 -8.57
CA ILE A 73 -0.82 0.21 -8.40
C ILE A 73 -1.58 -0.05 -9.70
N MET A 74 -1.71 -1.33 -10.04
CA MET A 74 -2.61 -1.82 -11.08
C MET A 74 -3.65 -2.71 -10.42
N LEU A 75 -4.93 -2.44 -10.67
CA LEU A 75 -6.06 -3.27 -10.25
C LEU A 75 -6.80 -3.74 -11.50
N ASP A 76 -6.83 -5.04 -11.77
CA ASP A 76 -7.35 -5.63 -13.03
C ASP A 76 -6.85 -4.87 -14.27
N ASP A 77 -5.53 -4.70 -14.38
CA ASP A 77 -4.84 -3.95 -15.46
C ASP A 77 -5.16 -2.45 -15.56
N VAL A 78 -5.94 -1.89 -14.63
CA VAL A 78 -6.18 -0.44 -14.55
C VAL A 78 -5.19 0.21 -13.61
N LYS A 79 -4.40 1.15 -14.14
CA LYS A 79 -3.48 1.95 -13.31
C LYS A 79 -4.27 2.88 -12.39
N ILE A 80 -4.13 2.68 -11.08
CA ILE A 80 -4.76 3.52 -10.07
C ILE A 80 -3.76 4.58 -9.60
N PRO A 81 -4.11 5.88 -9.65
CA PRO A 81 -3.30 6.94 -9.08
C PRO A 81 -3.24 6.81 -7.56
N ILE A 82 -2.02 6.89 -7.05
CA ILE A 82 -1.72 6.90 -5.62
C ILE A 82 -1.58 8.36 -5.18
N ILE A 83 -2.35 8.74 -4.17
CA ILE A 83 -2.34 10.07 -3.57
C ILE A 83 -1.22 10.20 -2.54
N ASP A 84 -1.05 9.18 -1.70
CA ASP A 84 -0.05 9.14 -0.63
C ASP A 84 0.33 7.68 -0.36
N TYR A 85 1.56 7.46 0.08
CA TYR A 85 2.07 6.14 0.44
C TYR A 85 2.90 6.25 1.70
N ARG A 86 2.67 5.33 2.64
CA ARG A 86 3.51 5.20 3.83
C ARG A 86 3.70 3.75 4.23
N ARG A 87 4.85 3.49 4.85
CA ARG A 87 5.15 2.23 5.52
C ARG A 87 5.19 2.48 7.02
N TYR A 88 4.49 1.66 7.79
CA TYR A 88 4.50 1.70 9.23
C TYR A 88 5.13 0.43 9.77
N CYS A 89 6.08 0.58 10.71
CA CYS A 89 6.62 -0.57 11.42
C CYS A 89 5.55 -1.26 12.27
N SER A 90 4.63 -0.49 12.84
CA SER A 90 3.46 -0.99 13.57
C SER A 90 2.35 0.05 13.48
N LEU A 91 1.12 -0.40 13.21
CA LEU A 91 -0.06 0.46 13.10
C LEU A 91 -1.30 -0.27 13.62
N GLN A 92 -2.01 0.34 14.56
CA GLN A 92 -3.31 -0.16 14.98
C GLN A 92 -4.37 0.21 13.96
N ILE A 93 -5.07 -0.76 13.39
CA ILE A 93 -6.20 -0.55 12.49
C ILE A 93 -7.40 -1.28 13.08
N GLY A 94 -8.47 -0.55 13.34
CA GLY A 94 -9.61 -1.08 14.07
C GLY A 94 -9.20 -1.63 15.44
N LYS A 95 -9.38 -2.94 15.61
CA LYS A 95 -9.14 -3.68 16.86
C LYS A 95 -7.76 -4.31 16.96
N PHE A 96 -7.02 -4.41 15.85
CA PHE A 96 -5.74 -5.12 15.81
C PHE A 96 -4.56 -4.20 15.50
N CYS A 97 -3.38 -4.60 15.99
CA CYS A 97 -2.12 -3.98 15.64
C CYS A 97 -1.43 -4.80 14.56
N TYR A 98 -1.03 -4.14 13.47
CA TYR A 98 -0.39 -4.77 12.33
C TYR A 98 1.03 -4.27 12.22
N ASP A 99 1.97 -5.21 12.21
CA ASP A 99 3.38 -4.90 11.99
C ASP A 99 3.71 -4.91 10.49
N ASP A 100 4.69 -4.08 10.13
CA ASP A 100 5.23 -3.92 8.78
C ASP A 100 4.16 -3.80 7.69
N ILE A 101 3.32 -2.77 7.80
CA ILE A 101 2.19 -2.55 6.91
C ILE A 101 2.47 -1.39 5.95
N HIS A 102 2.17 -1.64 4.68
CA HIS A 102 2.23 -0.64 3.62
C HIS A 102 0.83 -0.10 3.35
N VAL A 103 0.66 1.21 3.50
CA VAL A 103 -0.62 1.90 3.33
C VAL A 103 -0.56 2.76 2.08
N PHE A 104 -1.51 2.53 1.18
CA PHE A 104 -1.65 3.26 -0.08
C PHE A 104 -2.94 4.06 -0.03
N ARG A 105 -2.84 5.38 -0.12
CA ARG A 105 -4.01 6.25 -0.31
C ARG A 105 -4.32 6.36 -1.79
N LEU A 106 -5.54 6.01 -2.16
CA LEU A 106 -6.03 6.01 -3.53
C LEU A 106 -7.12 7.05 -3.69
N ASN A 107 -7.42 7.42 -4.93
CA ASN A 107 -8.55 8.29 -5.22
C ASN A 107 -9.86 7.50 -5.16
N ASN A 108 -10.82 8.00 -4.39
CA ASN A 108 -12.11 7.34 -4.12
C ASN A 108 -12.93 7.07 -5.39
N SER A 109 -12.70 7.80 -6.47
CA SER A 109 -13.47 7.71 -7.71
C SER A 109 -13.17 6.47 -8.57
N ILE A 110 -12.20 5.63 -8.18
CA ILE A 110 -11.65 4.56 -9.05
C ILE A 110 -11.97 3.16 -8.53
N ILE A 111 -12.38 3.03 -7.26
CA ILE A 111 -12.62 1.74 -6.61
C ILE A 111 -14.11 1.58 -6.37
N VAL A 112 -14.85 1.33 -7.46
CA VAL A 112 -16.24 0.87 -7.45
C VAL A 112 -16.27 -0.59 -7.93
#